data_AF-A0A920RIF6-F1
#
_entry.id   AF-A0A920RIF6-F1
#
_cell.length_a   1.000
_cell.length_b   1.000
_cell.length_c   1.000
_cell.angle_alpha   90.00
_cell.angle_beta   90.00
_cell.angle_gamma   90.00
#
_symmetry.space_group_name_H-M   'P 1'
#
loop_
_entity.id
_entity.type
_entity.pdbx_description
1 polymer ?
#
loop_
_entity_poly.entity_id
_entity_poly.type
_entity_poly.pdbx_seq_one_letter_code
_entity_poly.pdbx_strand_id
1 'polypeptide(L)'
;MREWDDLHRQLHKVMRERGHVVNEQAATRDQIHKALLSGLLGNIARRDERGFYRGTRDRFVAIWPASRLARTKARWIMAAELTETTRLFARHVSKIEPEWIDEVASHQLRYDHSEAHWSTKRGCVLVFESVSLWGLPVILKRPIDYAKIEPQDARSVFIREGLARDLVRVVPRF
;
A
#
# COMPACT_ATOMS: atom_id res chain seq x y z
N MET A 1 -34.34 5.78 7.06
CA MET A 1 -34.05 6.68 5.91
C MET A 1 -33.80 8.10 6.39
N ARG A 2 -34.69 8.72 7.18
CA ARG A 2 -34.52 10.08 7.76
C ARG A 2 -33.19 10.34 8.48
N GLU A 3 -32.72 9.39 9.30
CA GLU A 3 -31.44 9.51 10.03
C GLU A 3 -30.24 9.67 9.10
N TRP A 4 -30.26 9.03 7.92
CA TRP A 4 -29.19 9.16 6.94
C TRP A 4 -29.21 10.54 6.28
N ASP A 5 -30.41 11.05 5.94
CA ASP A 5 -30.56 12.40 5.37
C ASP A 5 -30.15 13.49 6.36
N ASP A 6 -30.40 13.29 7.66
CA ASP A 6 -29.97 14.20 8.73
C ASP A 6 -28.45 14.18 8.88
N LEU A 7 -27.84 12.99 8.96
CA LEU A 7 -26.38 12.84 9.08
C LEU A 7 -25.65 13.42 7.85
N HIS A 8 -26.15 13.12 6.65
CA HIS A 8 -25.58 13.65 5.41
C HIS A 8 -25.63 15.18 5.40
N ARG A 9 -26.77 15.78 5.79
CA ARG A 9 -26.89 17.26 5.88
C ARG A 9 -25.91 17.85 6.89
N GLN A 10 -25.72 17.21 8.05
CA GLN A 10 -24.76 17.65 9.05
C GLN A 10 -23.32 17.61 8.54
N LEU A 11 -22.90 16.47 7.95
CA LEU A 11 -21.57 16.33 7.37
C LEU A 11 -21.34 17.34 6.24
N HIS A 12 -22.32 17.52 5.36
CA HIS A 12 -22.23 18.47 4.25
C HIS A 12 -22.06 19.92 4.74
N LYS A 13 -22.76 20.31 5.82
CA LYS A 13 -22.59 21.63 6.45
C LYS A 13 -21.17 21.81 6.96
N VAL A 14 -20.65 20.86 7.73
CA VAL A 14 -19.28 20.91 8.29
C VAL A 14 -18.22 20.98 7.18
N MET A 15 -18.40 20.21 6.10
CA MET A 15 -17.46 20.23 4.97
C MET A 15 -17.45 21.57 4.24
N ARG A 16 -18.62 22.21 4.04
CA ARG A 16 -18.71 23.55 3.46
C ARG A 16 -18.06 24.62 4.34
N GLU A 17 -18.27 24.56 5.65
CA GLU A 17 -17.64 25.49 6.61
C GLU A 17 -16.10 25.39 6.58
N ARG A 18 -15.56 24.20 6.26
CA ARG A 18 -14.12 23.98 6.03
C ARG A 18 -13.63 24.36 4.63
N GLY A 19 -14.49 24.94 3.79
CA GLY A 19 -14.15 25.39 2.44
C GLY A 19 -14.15 24.30 1.36
N HIS A 20 -14.68 23.10 1.66
CA HIS A 20 -14.79 22.05 0.63
C HIS A 20 -16.00 22.29 -0.27
N VAL A 21 -15.82 22.02 -1.57
CA VAL A 21 -16.86 22.13 -2.59
C VAL A 21 -17.38 20.73 -2.94
N VAL A 22 -18.67 20.64 -3.24
CA VAL A 22 -19.29 19.39 -3.70
C VAL A 22 -18.82 19.11 -5.12
N ASN A 23 -18.47 17.87 -5.40
CA ASN A 23 -18.08 17.46 -6.74
C ASN A 23 -19.23 17.69 -7.73
N GLU A 24 -18.93 18.24 -8.91
CA GLU A 24 -19.89 18.36 -10.01
C GLU A 24 -20.17 17.01 -10.68
N GLN A 25 -19.19 16.11 -10.64
CA GLN A 25 -19.27 14.76 -11.20
C GLN A 25 -19.32 13.73 -10.07
N ALA A 26 -20.04 12.63 -10.31
CA ALA A 26 -20.09 11.54 -9.36
C ALA A 26 -18.69 10.95 -9.12
N ALA A 27 -18.34 10.72 -7.86
CA ALA A 27 -17.07 10.11 -7.51
C ALA A 27 -16.98 8.69 -8.07
N THR A 28 -15.81 8.34 -8.62
CA THR A 28 -15.56 6.99 -9.10
C THR A 28 -15.49 6.02 -7.93
N ARG A 29 -15.65 4.72 -8.24
CA ARG A 29 -15.48 3.65 -7.26
C ARG A 29 -14.16 3.81 -6.50
N ASP A 30 -13.06 4.04 -7.20
CA ASP A 30 -11.73 4.08 -6.61
C ASP A 30 -11.56 5.30 -5.70
N GLN A 31 -12.10 6.46 -6.08
CA GLN A 31 -12.10 7.65 -5.23
C GLN A 31 -12.83 7.41 -3.90
N ILE A 32 -14.00 6.78 -3.95
CA ILE A 32 -14.77 6.42 -2.74
C ILE A 32 -13.99 5.44 -1.88
N HIS A 33 -13.39 4.41 -2.47
CA HIS A 33 -12.64 3.41 -1.70
C HIS A 33 -11.35 3.96 -1.11
N LYS A 34 -10.63 4.83 -1.82
CA LYS A 34 -9.44 5.53 -1.29
C LYS A 34 -9.80 6.45 -0.12
N ALA A 35 -10.91 7.17 -0.23
CA ALA A 35 -11.42 8.00 0.87
C ALA A 35 -11.72 7.15 2.12
N LEU A 36 -12.43 6.03 1.94
CA LEU A 36 -12.70 5.09 3.05
C LEU A 36 -11.42 4.44 3.60
N LEU A 37 -10.48 4.07 2.72
CA LEU A 37 -9.23 3.41 3.08
C LEU A 37 -8.40 4.26 4.05
N SER A 38 -8.41 5.60 3.90
CA SER A 38 -7.70 6.51 4.81
C SER A 38 -8.09 6.34 6.29
N GLY A 39 -9.35 6.00 6.57
CA GLY A 39 -9.84 5.73 7.93
C GLY A 39 -9.83 4.24 8.31
N LEU A 40 -9.64 3.34 7.35
CA LEU A 40 -9.80 1.89 7.52
C LEU A 40 -8.51 1.10 7.29
N LEU A 41 -7.34 1.76 7.39
CA LEU A 41 -6.03 1.12 7.27
C LEU A 41 -5.83 -0.06 8.23
N GLY A 42 -6.48 -0.05 9.40
CA GLY A 42 -6.43 -1.17 10.36
C GLY A 42 -7.19 -2.40 9.91
N ASN A 43 -8.12 -2.23 8.96
CA ASN A 43 -9.05 -3.24 8.51
C ASN A 43 -8.70 -3.80 7.12
N ILE A 44 -7.47 -3.56 6.66
CA ILE A 44 -6.97 -4.18 5.43
C ILE A 44 -6.42 -5.57 5.70
N ALA A 45 -6.50 -6.43 4.70
CA ALA A 45 -5.85 -7.73 4.73
C ALA A 45 -5.38 -8.18 3.36
N ARG A 46 -4.26 -8.91 3.34
CA ARG A 46 -3.66 -9.50 2.15
C ARG A 46 -3.79 -11.01 2.19
N ARG A 47 -4.24 -11.61 1.08
CA ARG A 47 -4.27 -13.05 0.92
C ARG A 47 -2.85 -13.60 0.70
N ASP A 48 -2.46 -14.59 1.49
CA ASP A 48 -1.21 -15.32 1.32
C ASP A 48 -1.35 -16.45 0.29
N GLU A 49 -0.24 -17.14 0.01
CA GLU A 49 -0.18 -18.25 -0.95
C GLU A 49 -1.02 -19.46 -0.52
N ARG A 50 -1.14 -19.68 0.80
CA ARG A 50 -1.98 -20.72 1.41
C ARG A 50 -3.46 -20.37 1.37
N GLY A 51 -3.77 -19.11 1.08
CA GLY A 51 -5.11 -18.59 0.90
C GLY A 51 -5.76 -17.97 2.12
N PHE A 52 -5.01 -17.80 3.21
CA PHE A 52 -5.46 -17.08 4.40
C PHE A 52 -5.26 -15.58 4.20
N TYR A 53 -6.12 -14.76 4.81
CA TYR A 53 -5.90 -13.31 4.82
C TYR A 53 -5.15 -12.91 6.08
N ARG A 54 -4.05 -12.21 5.90
CA ARG A 54 -3.24 -11.59 6.96
C ARG A 54 -3.56 -10.10 6.98
N GLY A 55 -4.05 -9.61 8.11
CA GLY A 55 -4.29 -8.21 8.38
C GLY A 55 -3.07 -7.53 9.01
N THR A 56 -3.22 -6.24 9.31
CA THR A 56 -2.23 -5.49 10.08
C THR A 56 -2.00 -6.11 11.46
N ARG A 57 -0.81 -5.93 12.03
CA ARG A 57 -0.41 -6.50 13.34
C ARG A 57 -0.51 -8.03 13.39
N ASP A 58 -0.20 -8.68 12.27
CA ASP A 58 -0.20 -10.14 12.06
C ASP A 58 -1.52 -10.86 12.42
N ARG A 59 -2.65 -10.16 12.30
CA ARG A 59 -3.97 -10.74 12.57
C ARG A 59 -4.40 -11.67 11.45
N PHE A 60 -4.89 -12.86 11.77
CA PHE A 60 -5.60 -13.67 10.79
C PHE A 60 -7.03 -13.18 10.63
N VAL A 61 -7.41 -12.91 9.39
CA VAL A 61 -8.74 -12.42 9.04
C VAL A 61 -9.40 -13.41 8.09
N ALA A 62 -10.70 -13.66 8.28
CA ALA A 62 -11.51 -14.38 7.32
C ALA A 62 -12.56 -13.44 6.71
N ILE A 63 -12.85 -13.56 5.42
CA ILE A 63 -14.00 -12.86 4.84
C ILE A 63 -15.28 -13.51 5.38
N TRP A 64 -16.26 -12.69 5.76
CA TRP A 64 -17.57 -13.18 6.18
C TRP A 64 -18.17 -14.14 5.13
N PRO A 65 -18.65 -15.35 5.50
CA PRO A 65 -19.05 -16.37 4.53
C PRO A 65 -20.12 -15.93 3.53
N ALA A 66 -21.07 -15.08 3.96
CA ALA A 66 -22.14 -14.58 3.10
C ALA A 66 -21.68 -13.46 2.14
N SER A 67 -20.44 -12.97 2.25
CA SER A 67 -19.90 -11.95 1.35
C SER A 67 -19.68 -12.53 -0.04
N ARG A 68 -20.09 -11.80 -1.08
CA ARG A 68 -19.80 -12.14 -2.48
C ARG A 68 -18.30 -12.28 -2.75
N LEU A 69 -17.46 -11.53 -2.02
CA LEU A 69 -16.01 -11.59 -2.19
C LEU A 69 -15.36 -12.85 -1.60
N ALA A 70 -16.05 -13.60 -0.72
CA ALA A 70 -15.52 -14.82 -0.13
C ALA A 70 -15.08 -15.85 -1.21
N ARG A 71 -15.73 -15.82 -2.38
CA ARG A 71 -15.43 -16.72 -3.51
C ARG A 71 -14.43 -16.16 -4.52
N THR A 72 -14.12 -14.86 -4.46
CA THR A 72 -13.35 -14.17 -5.52
C THR A 72 -11.83 -14.25 -5.37
N LYS A 73 -11.33 -14.80 -4.26
CA LYS A 73 -9.89 -14.93 -3.94
C LYS A 73 -9.11 -13.62 -4.18
N ALA A 74 -9.69 -12.47 -3.82
CA ALA A 74 -9.04 -11.18 -3.97
C ALA A 74 -7.70 -11.15 -3.22
N ARG A 75 -6.66 -10.59 -3.84
CA ARG A 75 -5.32 -10.53 -3.21
C ARG A 75 -5.28 -9.54 -2.05
N TRP A 76 -5.97 -8.41 -2.20
CA TRP A 76 -6.08 -7.37 -1.19
C TRP A 76 -7.53 -7.02 -0.95
N ILE A 77 -7.86 -6.81 0.32
CA ILE A 77 -9.19 -6.40 0.76
C ILE A 77 -9.10 -5.30 1.81
N MET A 78 -10.14 -4.49 1.85
CA MET A 78 -10.49 -3.60 2.95
C MET A 78 -11.85 -4.02 3.50
N ALA A 79 -12.01 -4.01 4.82
CA ALA A 79 -13.29 -4.22 5.49
C ALA A 79 -13.77 -2.93 6.16
N ALA A 80 -15.08 -2.67 6.13
CA ALA A 80 -15.63 -1.57 6.94
C ALA A 80 -15.56 -1.89 8.44
N GLU A 81 -15.68 -3.18 8.79
CA GLU A 81 -15.64 -3.65 10.17
C GLU A 81 -14.95 -5.01 10.27
N LEU A 82 -14.31 -5.24 11.43
CA LEU A 82 -13.78 -6.52 11.85
C LEU A 82 -14.55 -6.97 13.09
N THR A 83 -15.20 -8.13 13.02
CA THR A 83 -16.00 -8.68 14.11
C THR A 83 -15.41 -10.01 14.57
N GLU A 84 -15.11 -10.12 15.86
CA GLU A 84 -14.63 -11.36 16.44
C GLU A 84 -15.80 -12.19 16.98
N THR A 85 -15.94 -13.41 16.48
CA THR A 85 -16.91 -14.39 17.00
C THR A 85 -16.20 -15.70 17.31
N THR A 86 -16.15 -16.62 16.34
CA THR A 86 -15.31 -17.84 16.38
C THR A 86 -13.91 -17.59 15.83
N ARG A 87 -13.80 -16.59 14.96
CA ARG A 87 -12.57 -16.07 14.37
C ARG A 87 -12.83 -14.61 14.00
N LEU A 88 -11.77 -13.87 13.70
CA LEU A 88 -11.89 -12.48 13.26
C LEU A 88 -12.42 -12.42 11.82
N PHE A 89 -13.62 -11.89 11.64
CA PHE A 89 -14.29 -11.78 10.35
C PHE A 89 -14.31 -10.35 9.83
N ALA A 90 -13.93 -10.19 8.56
CA ALA A 90 -14.12 -8.97 7.79
C ALA A 90 -15.52 -8.93 7.17
N ARG A 91 -16.26 -7.85 7.44
CA ARG A 91 -17.59 -7.59 6.89
C ARG A 91 -17.60 -6.30 6.07
N HIS A 92 -18.58 -6.18 5.17
CA HIS A 92 -18.66 -5.09 4.19
C HIS A 92 -17.34 -4.90 3.44
N VAL A 93 -16.88 -5.99 2.81
CA VAL A 93 -15.55 -6.10 2.23
C VAL A 93 -15.53 -5.54 0.81
N SER A 94 -14.46 -4.85 0.43
CA SER A 94 -14.16 -4.47 -0.95
C SER A 94 -12.75 -4.85 -1.36
N LYS A 95 -12.54 -5.02 -2.67
CA LYS A 95 -11.21 -5.18 -3.26
C LYS A 95 -10.54 -3.82 -3.35
N ILE A 96 -9.28 -3.78 -2.96
CA ILE A 96 -8.41 -2.61 -3.09
C ILE A 96 -7.14 -2.99 -3.83
N GLU A 97 -6.44 -2.00 -4.36
CA GLU A 97 -5.10 -2.18 -4.92
C GLU A 97 -4.02 -1.73 -3.92
N PRO A 98 -2.86 -2.40 -3.86
CA PRO A 98 -1.80 -2.07 -2.90
C PRO A 98 -1.23 -0.67 -3.10
N GLU A 99 -1.22 -0.14 -4.32
CA GLU A 99 -0.76 1.20 -4.65
C GLU A 99 -1.57 2.27 -3.91
N TRP A 100 -2.86 2.02 -3.65
CA TRP A 100 -3.70 2.95 -2.93
C TRP A 100 -3.25 3.12 -1.48
N ILE A 101 -2.62 2.10 -0.90
CA ILE A 101 -2.07 2.17 0.47
C ILE A 101 -0.89 3.15 0.51
N ASP A 102 -0.03 3.12 -0.52
CA ASP A 102 1.08 4.07 -0.67
C ASP A 102 0.56 5.50 -0.83
N GLU A 103 -0.45 5.69 -1.69
CA GLU A 103 -1.08 7.00 -1.91
C GLU A 103 -1.71 7.60 -0.65
N VAL A 104 -2.47 6.82 0.11
CA VAL A 104 -3.25 7.35 1.26
C VAL A 104 -2.48 7.32 2.59
N ALA A 105 -1.46 6.47 2.71
CA ALA A 105 -0.81 6.16 3.98
C ALA A 105 0.72 6.17 3.92
N SER A 106 1.32 6.81 2.92
CA SER A 106 2.79 6.95 2.77
C SER A 106 3.51 7.33 4.08
N HIS A 107 2.90 8.21 4.88
CA HIS A 107 3.41 8.67 6.18
C HIS A 107 3.39 7.61 7.30
N GLN A 108 2.67 6.50 7.12
CA GLN A 108 2.59 5.39 8.08
C GLN A 108 3.33 4.14 7.61
N LEU A 109 3.84 4.17 6.38
CA LEU A 109 4.60 3.07 5.81
C LEU A 109 6.02 3.06 6.37
N ARG A 110 6.50 1.85 6.65
CA ARG A 110 7.90 1.59 6.97
C ARG A 110 8.59 1.03 5.73
N TYR A 111 9.67 1.69 5.35
CA TYR A 111 10.54 1.31 4.24
C TYR A 111 11.79 0.65 4.80
N ASP A 112 12.23 -0.42 4.14
CA ASP A 112 13.44 -1.16 4.46
C ASP A 112 14.19 -1.46 3.16
N HIS A 113 15.52 -1.29 3.17
CA HIS A 113 16.37 -1.40 1.99
C HIS A 113 17.41 -2.50 2.21
N SER A 114 17.54 -3.39 1.23
CA SER A 114 18.42 -4.56 1.30
C SER A 114 19.10 -4.84 -0.03
N GLU A 115 20.25 -5.54 0.03
CA GLU A 115 21.01 -6.03 -1.13
C GLU A 115 21.34 -4.93 -2.17
N ALA A 116 22.10 -3.90 -1.76
CA ALA A 116 22.63 -2.92 -2.70
C ALA A 116 23.60 -3.59 -3.69
N HIS A 117 23.40 -3.40 -5.00
CA HIS A 117 24.20 -4.05 -6.04
C HIS A 117 24.28 -3.23 -7.33
N TRP A 118 25.36 -3.42 -8.10
CA TRP A 118 25.47 -2.83 -9.45
C TRP A 118 24.56 -3.53 -10.46
N SER A 119 23.73 -2.75 -11.17
CA SER A 119 22.92 -3.25 -12.28
C SER A 119 23.54 -2.86 -13.62
N THR A 120 24.19 -3.82 -14.30
CA THR A 120 24.76 -3.61 -15.65
C THR A 120 23.70 -3.20 -16.67
N LYS A 121 22.48 -3.72 -16.54
CA LYS A 121 21.35 -3.41 -17.43
C LYS A 121 20.86 -1.97 -17.29
N ARG A 122 20.80 -1.46 -16.05
CA ARG A 122 20.32 -0.09 -15.77
C ARG A 122 21.45 0.95 -15.71
N GLY A 123 22.70 0.52 -15.58
CA GLY A 123 23.86 1.40 -15.44
C GLY A 123 23.87 2.19 -14.13
N CYS A 124 23.21 1.67 -13.08
CA CYS A 124 23.15 2.31 -11.77
C CYS A 124 23.20 1.27 -10.65
N VAL A 125 23.43 1.73 -9.42
CA VAL A 125 23.33 0.90 -8.22
C VAL A 125 21.88 0.81 -7.79
N LEU A 126 21.37 -0.41 -7.70
CA LEU A 126 20.02 -0.69 -7.24
C LEU A 126 20.06 -1.22 -5.81
N VAL A 127 18.98 -0.97 -5.09
CA VAL A 127 18.68 -1.61 -3.81
C VAL A 127 17.26 -2.17 -3.87
N PHE A 128 16.99 -3.24 -3.14
CA PHE A 128 15.64 -3.76 -3.01
C PHE A 128 14.94 -3.14 -1.81
N GLU A 129 13.80 -2.51 -2.10
CA GLU A 129 12.93 -1.91 -1.10
C GLU A 129 11.77 -2.85 -0.74
N SER A 130 11.60 -3.03 0.56
CA SER A 130 10.43 -3.65 1.18
C SER A 130 9.62 -2.58 1.89
N VAL A 131 8.30 -2.60 1.73
CA VAL A 131 7.39 -1.62 2.32
C VAL A 131 6.32 -2.33 3.12
N SER A 132 6.13 -1.91 4.37
CA SER A 132 5.16 -2.52 5.28
C SER A 132 4.29 -1.49 5.98
N LEU A 133 3.04 -1.85 6.24
CA LEU A 133 2.11 -1.08 7.07
C LEU A 133 1.81 -1.86 8.34
N TRP A 134 2.29 -1.38 9.49
CA TRP A 134 2.04 -2.00 10.80
C TRP A 134 2.31 -3.52 10.82
N GLY A 135 3.43 -3.94 10.23
CA GLY A 135 3.84 -5.34 10.12
C GLY A 135 3.21 -6.12 8.96
N LEU A 136 2.25 -5.56 8.23
CA LEU A 136 1.70 -6.17 7.01
C LEU A 136 2.57 -5.78 5.80
N PRO A 137 3.19 -6.74 5.09
CA PRO A 137 3.98 -6.41 3.90
C PRO A 137 3.09 -5.95 2.74
N VAL A 138 3.29 -4.71 2.30
CA VAL A 138 2.59 -4.10 1.16
C VAL A 138 3.36 -4.39 -0.13
N ILE A 139 4.66 -4.06 -0.13
CA ILE A 139 5.61 -4.33 -1.22
C ILE A 139 6.71 -5.22 -0.65
N LEU A 140 6.96 -6.36 -1.29
CA LEU A 140 7.96 -7.33 -0.81
C LEU A 140 9.36 -7.07 -1.34
N LYS A 141 9.50 -6.62 -2.60
CA LYS A 141 10.79 -6.46 -3.24
C LYS A 141 10.66 -5.56 -4.47
N ARG A 142 10.88 -4.25 -4.32
CA ARG A 142 10.88 -3.26 -5.40
C ARG A 142 12.31 -2.77 -5.66
N PRO A 143 12.89 -2.98 -6.86
CA PRO A 143 14.20 -2.41 -7.16
C PRO A 143 14.08 -0.90 -7.36
N ILE A 144 14.85 -0.14 -6.60
CA ILE A 144 14.92 1.31 -6.70
C ILE A 144 16.37 1.78 -6.83
N ASP A 145 16.53 2.97 -7.38
CA ASP A 145 17.83 3.60 -7.52
C ASP A 145 18.38 3.97 -6.14
N TYR A 146 19.46 3.32 -5.74
CA TYR A 146 20.01 3.47 -4.40
C TYR A 146 20.65 4.84 -4.18
N ALA A 147 21.12 5.48 -5.25
CA ALA A 147 21.74 6.81 -5.17
C ALA A 147 20.75 7.89 -4.69
N LYS A 148 19.43 7.66 -4.84
CA LYS A 148 18.39 8.58 -4.35
C LYS A 148 18.16 8.48 -2.84
N ILE A 149 18.64 7.41 -2.21
CA ILE A 149 18.45 7.14 -0.78
C ILE A 149 19.76 7.40 -0.05
N GLU A 150 20.82 6.69 -0.44
CA GLU A 150 22.13 6.77 0.21
C GLU A 150 23.23 6.91 -0.86
N PRO A 151 23.48 8.15 -1.32
CA PRO A 151 24.41 8.39 -2.43
C PRO A 151 25.85 7.99 -2.12
N GLN A 152 26.27 8.06 -0.85
CA GLN A 152 27.65 7.74 -0.45
C GLN A 152 27.92 6.24 -0.51
N ASP A 153 27.02 5.42 0.03
CA ASP A 153 27.14 3.97 -0.03
C ASP A 153 26.92 3.45 -1.46
N ALA A 154 25.94 4.01 -2.18
CA ALA A 154 25.73 3.71 -3.59
C ALA A 154 27.00 3.95 -4.43
N ARG A 155 27.72 5.05 -4.20
CA ARG A 155 29.00 5.29 -4.86
C ARG A 155 30.04 4.22 -4.53
N SER A 156 30.12 3.79 -3.27
CA SER A 156 31.05 2.75 -2.84
C SER A 156 30.77 1.40 -3.52
N VAL A 157 29.49 1.02 -3.61
CA VAL A 157 29.03 -0.16 -4.35
C VAL A 157 29.35 -0.03 -5.84
N PHE A 158 29.10 1.14 -6.45
CA PHE A 158 29.42 1.39 -7.86
C PHE A 158 30.91 1.18 -8.14
N ILE A 159 31.79 1.73 -7.30
CA ILE A 159 33.24 1.59 -7.47
C ILE A 159 33.65 0.13 -7.35
N ARG A 160 33.18 -0.57 -6.31
CA ARG A 160 33.58 -1.96 -6.00
C ARG A 160 33.04 -2.98 -7.00
N GLU A 161 31.80 -2.82 -7.44
CA GLU A 161 31.08 -3.84 -8.22
C GLU A 161 30.87 -3.47 -9.68
N GLY A 162 30.73 -2.18 -9.98
CA GLY A 162 30.65 -1.69 -11.35
C GLY A 162 32.04 -1.45 -11.93
N LEU A 163 32.74 -0.44 -11.42
CA LEU A 163 33.97 0.07 -12.01
C LEU A 163 35.14 -0.92 -11.89
N ALA A 164 35.42 -1.40 -10.67
CA ALA A 164 36.56 -2.30 -10.42
C ALA A 164 36.42 -3.66 -11.11
N ARG A 165 35.21 -4.05 -11.51
CA ARG A 165 34.93 -5.30 -12.23
C ARG A 165 34.77 -5.11 -13.74
N ASP A 166 35.02 -3.90 -14.24
CA ASP A 166 34.86 -3.52 -15.66
C ASP A 166 33.45 -3.81 -16.21
N LEU A 167 32.43 -3.67 -15.35
CA LEU A 167 31.03 -3.92 -15.69
C LEU A 167 30.29 -2.63 -16.12
N VAL A 168 31.02 -1.52 -16.27
CA VAL A 168 30.49 -0.23 -16.70
C VAL A 168 30.60 -0.15 -18.23
N ARG A 169 29.50 -0.46 -18.93
CA ARG A 169 29.48 -0.50 -20.40
C ARG A 169 29.51 0.87 -21.07
N VAL A 170 29.13 1.92 -20.35
CA VAL A 170 29.15 3.30 -20.83
C VAL A 170 29.99 4.08 -19.84
N VAL A 171 31.21 4.46 -20.23
CA VAL A 171 32.02 5.39 -19.44
C VAL A 171 31.23 6.70 -19.38
N PRO A 172 30.75 7.14 -18.19
CA PRO A 172 30.11 8.42 -18.06
C PRO A 172 31.11 9.49 -18.53
N ARG A 173 30.69 10.36 -19.45
CA ARG A 173 31.50 11.55 -19.75
C ARG A 173 31.34 12.49 -18.55
N PHE A 174 32.33 12.46 -17.66
CA PHE A 174 32.46 13.40 -16.55
C PHE A 174 32.80 14.78 -17.08
#